data_AF-A0A415QJD9-F1
#
_entry.id   AF-A0A415QJD9-F1
#
_cell.length_a   1.000
_cell.length_b   1.000
_cell.length_c   1.000
_cell.angle_alpha   90.00
_cell.angle_beta   90.00
_cell.angle_gamma   90.00
#
_symmetry.space_group_name_H-M   'P 1'
#
loop_
_entity.id
_entity.type
_entity.pdbx_description
1 polymer ?
#
loop_
_entity_poly.entity_id
_entity_poly.type
_entity_poly.pdbx_seq_one_letter_code
_entity_poly.pdbx_strand_id
1 'polypeptide(L)'
;MKTCKFILLFVLLVSCWNCAEPELGFEEKVLPDAELNFLPENIRVMDLLAPGYLDAWGDATFTILNNSIGNKLLRYVKALSPNRAFIRFEAIPGEDGLPDMSKEEMAYAGSGLIRYTGKVLNNDCKDELLFHEFFHVFQNGIERPPRKSVNNELEACLAQYLYSDSKSSSYFAVVIDRDFRPILVALASCIDKRTGYLKEGISYDEFHEKYVAALDFIAKTPPYNGSDWMRDQAGYNEHPFPKLVQLLNQHL
;
A
#
# COMPACT_ATOMS: atom_id res chain seq x y z
N MET A 1 -53.51 14.55 -2.46
CA MET A 1 -52.62 14.04 -1.38
C MET A 1 -52.03 12.71 -1.80
N LYS A 2 -50.76 12.68 -2.25
CA LYS A 2 -49.85 11.52 -2.31
C LYS A 2 -48.56 11.94 -3.02
N THR A 3 -47.62 12.54 -2.27
CA THR A 3 -46.20 12.68 -2.66
C THR A 3 -45.40 13.25 -1.48
N CYS A 4 -45.45 12.58 -0.32
CA CYS A 4 -44.59 12.89 0.84
C CYS A 4 -43.81 11.65 1.32
N LYS A 5 -43.23 10.88 0.39
CA LYS A 5 -42.43 9.68 0.73
C LYS A 5 -41.02 9.64 0.14
N PHE A 6 -40.58 10.65 -0.61
CA PHE A 6 -39.27 10.62 -1.27
C PHE A 6 -38.16 11.46 -0.61
N ILE A 7 -38.44 12.24 0.44
CA ILE A 7 -37.44 13.12 1.07
C ILE A 7 -36.74 12.47 2.28
N LEU A 8 -37.34 11.45 2.90
CA LEU A 8 -36.81 10.81 4.11
C LEU A 8 -35.68 9.80 3.87
N LEU A 9 -35.47 9.34 2.63
CA LEU A 9 -34.40 8.37 2.32
C LEU A 9 -33.06 9.03 1.96
N PHE A 10 -33.07 10.28 1.49
CA PHE A 10 -31.84 11.00 1.11
C PHE A 10 -31.11 11.62 2.32
N VAL A 11 -31.81 11.84 3.43
CA VAL A 11 -31.22 12.43 4.66
C VAL A 11 -30.50 11.37 5.51
N LEU A 12 -30.83 10.08 5.37
CA LEU A 12 -30.15 8.98 6.07
C LEU A 12 -28.84 8.52 5.38
N LEU A 13 -28.66 8.80 4.09
CA LEU A 13 -27.43 8.45 3.35
C LEU A 13 -26.33 9.52 3.47
N VAL A 14 -26.66 10.73 3.92
CA VAL A 14 -25.70 11.85 4.05
C VAL A 14 -25.32 12.14 5.52
N SER A 15 -26.01 11.52 6.50
CA SER A 15 -25.76 11.74 7.93
C SER A 15 -24.82 10.72 8.60
N CYS A 16 -24.29 9.74 7.85
CA CYS A 16 -23.22 8.86 8.35
C CYS A 16 -21.80 9.41 8.10
N TRP A 17 -21.67 10.65 7.62
CA TRP A 17 -20.38 11.30 7.34
C TRP A 17 -20.08 12.51 8.23
N ASN A 18 -20.76 12.68 9.37
CA ASN A 18 -20.34 13.72 10.31
C ASN A 18 -20.55 13.29 11.77
N CYS A 19 -19.46 13.46 12.53
CA CYS A 19 -19.35 13.48 14.00
C CYS A 19 -19.30 12.12 14.71
N ALA A 20 -18.10 11.65 15.00
CA ALA A 20 -17.42 12.01 16.25
C ALA A 20 -15.94 11.58 16.17
N GLU A 21 -15.03 12.55 16.19
CA GLU A 21 -13.66 12.30 16.61
C GLU A 21 -13.65 11.90 18.09
N PRO A 22 -12.94 10.85 18.47
CA PRO A 22 -12.16 10.87 19.68
C PRO A 22 -10.73 11.22 19.29
N GLU A 23 -10.27 12.39 19.75
CA GLU A 23 -8.86 12.62 20.04
C GLU A 23 -8.37 11.47 20.91
N LEU A 24 -7.70 10.51 20.31
CA LEU A 24 -7.01 9.45 20.99
C LEU A 24 -5.69 9.33 20.24
N GLY A 25 -4.60 9.67 20.93
CA GLY A 25 -3.29 9.21 20.53
C GLY A 25 -3.35 7.69 20.48
N PHE A 26 -3.48 7.14 19.27
CA PHE A 26 -3.62 5.71 19.09
C PHE A 26 -2.24 5.12 18.88
N GLU A 27 -1.82 4.28 19.82
CA GLU A 27 -0.69 3.38 19.63
C GLU A 27 -0.94 2.53 18.40
N GLU A 28 -0.20 2.82 17.35
CA GLU A 28 -0.04 1.96 16.20
C GLU A 28 0.45 0.61 16.74
N LYS A 29 -0.39 -0.42 16.67
CA LYS A 29 -0.05 -1.75 17.20
C LYS A 29 0.97 -2.38 16.27
N VAL A 30 2.23 -1.99 16.42
CA VAL A 30 3.36 -2.56 15.70
C VAL A 30 3.49 -4.01 16.18
N LEU A 31 3.33 -4.97 15.26
CA LEU A 31 3.62 -6.36 15.57
C LEU A 31 5.11 -6.47 15.92
N PRO A 32 5.48 -6.91 17.13
CA PRO A 32 6.89 -7.08 17.50
C PRO A 32 7.48 -8.26 16.71
N ASP A 33 8.76 -8.17 16.35
CA ASP A 33 9.49 -9.20 15.59
C ASP A 33 9.39 -10.61 16.21
N ALA A 34 9.18 -10.67 17.53
CA ALA A 34 8.93 -11.92 18.25
C ALA A 34 7.71 -12.70 17.71
N GLU A 35 6.64 -12.02 17.26
CA GLU A 35 5.46 -12.67 16.69
C GLU A 35 5.73 -13.24 15.29
N LEU A 36 6.68 -12.68 14.54
CA LEU A 36 7.11 -13.19 13.23
C LEU A 36 7.91 -14.48 13.35
N ASN A 37 8.63 -14.68 14.46
CA ASN A 37 9.42 -15.90 14.71
C ASN A 37 8.56 -17.15 14.91
N PHE A 38 7.26 -17.00 15.18
CA PHE A 38 6.33 -18.12 15.31
C PHE A 38 5.71 -18.53 13.98
N LEU A 39 5.94 -17.77 12.90
CA LEU A 39 5.46 -18.16 11.58
C LEU A 39 6.35 -19.25 10.98
N PRO A 40 5.75 -20.24 10.28
CA PRO A 40 6.53 -21.24 9.56
C PRO A 40 7.51 -20.53 8.60
N GLU A 41 8.71 -21.10 8.45
CA GLU A 41 9.73 -20.58 7.52
C GLU A 41 9.19 -20.47 6.09
N ASN A 42 8.28 -21.37 5.70
CA ASN A 42 7.73 -21.47 4.36
C ASN A 42 6.23 -21.13 4.34
N ILE A 43 5.92 -19.84 4.21
CA ILE A 43 4.56 -19.36 3.92
C ILE A 43 4.24 -19.65 2.46
N ARG A 44 3.06 -20.20 2.20
CA ARG A 44 2.53 -20.44 0.85
C ARG A 44 1.43 -19.45 0.53
N VAL A 45 1.14 -19.30 -0.77
CA VAL A 45 0.05 -18.45 -1.27
C VAL A 45 -1.28 -18.72 -0.56
N MET A 46 -1.64 -19.99 -0.38
CA MET A 46 -2.88 -20.40 0.28
C MET A 46 -2.96 -20.07 1.78
N ASP A 47 -1.83 -19.73 2.41
CA ASP A 47 -1.80 -19.33 3.81
C ASP A 47 -2.14 -17.82 3.96
N LEU A 48 -2.09 -17.06 2.87
CA LEU A 48 -2.35 -15.62 2.76
C LEU A 48 -3.70 -15.30 2.10
N LEU A 49 -3.94 -15.91 0.93
CA LEU A 49 -5.10 -15.60 0.08
C LEU A 49 -6.30 -16.49 0.41
N ALA A 50 -7.43 -15.86 0.71
CA ALA A 50 -8.68 -16.57 0.99
C ALA A 50 -9.18 -17.28 -0.30
N PRO A 51 -9.86 -18.44 -0.18
CA PRO A 51 -10.32 -19.22 -1.33
C PRO A 51 -11.15 -18.39 -2.32
N GLY A 52 -11.00 -18.70 -3.61
CA GLY A 52 -11.72 -18.04 -4.71
C GLY A 52 -10.94 -16.90 -5.39
N TYR A 53 -9.65 -16.74 -5.10
CA TYR A 53 -8.78 -15.85 -5.87
C TYR A 53 -8.55 -16.38 -7.30
N LEU A 54 -8.32 -15.47 -8.26
CA LEU A 54 -7.93 -15.81 -9.62
C LEU A 54 -6.48 -16.31 -9.67
N ASP A 55 -6.16 -17.23 -10.57
CA ASP A 55 -4.79 -17.78 -10.73
C ASP A 55 -3.74 -16.67 -10.87
N ALA A 56 -4.06 -15.59 -11.60
CA ALA A 56 -3.18 -14.43 -11.75
C ALA A 56 -2.75 -13.79 -10.41
N TRP A 57 -3.64 -13.75 -9.41
CA TRP A 57 -3.30 -13.26 -8.06
C TRP A 57 -2.50 -14.29 -7.25
N GLY A 58 -2.76 -15.57 -7.49
CA GLY A 58 -1.93 -16.64 -6.95
C GLY A 58 -0.49 -16.55 -7.45
N ASP A 59 -0.30 -16.42 -8.76
CA ASP A 59 1.00 -16.31 -9.43
C ASP A 59 1.76 -15.04 -9.03
N ALA A 60 1.07 -13.89 -8.97
CA ALA A 60 1.65 -12.64 -8.51
C ALA A 60 2.11 -12.75 -7.04
N THR A 61 1.27 -13.30 -6.15
CA THR A 61 1.63 -13.52 -4.74
C THR A 61 2.78 -14.51 -4.60
N PHE A 62 2.81 -15.57 -5.41
CA PHE A 62 3.91 -16.52 -5.46
C PHE A 62 5.22 -15.82 -5.88
N THR A 63 5.16 -14.96 -6.89
CA THR A 63 6.32 -14.18 -7.36
C THR A 63 6.87 -13.29 -6.24
N ILE A 64 5.98 -12.60 -5.51
CA ILE A 64 6.35 -11.77 -4.35
C ILE A 64 6.98 -12.64 -3.24
N LEU A 65 6.40 -13.81 -2.93
CA LEU A 65 6.93 -14.72 -1.90
C LEU A 65 8.36 -15.21 -2.19
N ASN A 66 8.72 -15.35 -3.48
CA ASN A 66 10.05 -15.80 -3.91
C ASN A 66 11.07 -14.66 -4.04
N ASN A 67 10.68 -13.42 -3.74
CA ASN A 67 11.58 -12.28 -3.65
C ASN A 67 11.99 -12.04 -2.19
N SER A 68 13.22 -11.59 -1.93
CA SER A 68 13.70 -11.35 -0.56
C SER A 68 12.89 -10.29 0.21
N ILE A 69 12.62 -9.13 -0.41
CA ILE A 69 11.83 -8.05 0.21
C ILE A 69 10.35 -8.46 0.26
N GLY A 70 9.86 -9.06 -0.83
CA GLY A 70 8.49 -9.58 -0.91
C GLY A 70 8.17 -10.63 0.14
N ASN A 71 9.08 -11.56 0.40
CA ASN A 71 8.94 -12.60 1.42
C ASN A 71 8.79 -11.97 2.80
N LYS A 72 9.68 -11.04 3.17
CA LYS A 72 9.62 -10.29 4.44
C LYS A 72 8.25 -9.62 4.62
N LEU A 73 7.79 -8.91 3.59
CA LEU A 73 6.49 -8.23 3.63
C LEU A 73 5.35 -9.22 3.85
N LEU A 74 5.34 -10.34 3.11
CA LEU A 74 4.27 -11.32 3.23
C LEU A 74 4.31 -12.12 4.54
N ARG A 75 5.47 -12.24 5.20
CA ARG A 75 5.52 -12.72 6.60
C ARG A 75 4.81 -11.78 7.55
N TYR A 76 5.01 -10.46 7.42
CA TYR A 76 4.23 -9.48 8.18
C TYR A 76 2.73 -9.57 7.90
N VAL A 77 2.34 -9.61 6.62
CA VAL A 77 0.93 -9.76 6.24
C VAL A 77 0.36 -11.03 6.86
N LYS A 78 1.08 -12.15 6.83
CA LYS A 78 0.64 -13.40 7.46
C LYS A 78 0.50 -13.30 8.98
N ALA A 79 1.43 -12.62 9.66
CA ALA A 79 1.41 -12.47 11.12
C ALA A 79 0.17 -11.74 11.61
N LEU A 80 -0.42 -10.87 10.77
CA LEU A 80 -1.69 -10.23 11.10
C LEU A 80 -2.84 -11.22 11.25
N SER A 81 -2.83 -12.33 10.51
CA SER A 81 -3.83 -13.42 10.63
C SER A 81 -3.15 -14.80 10.63
N PRO A 82 -2.54 -15.22 11.75
CA PRO A 82 -1.71 -16.43 11.78
C PRO A 82 -2.51 -17.70 11.44
N ASN A 83 -3.78 -17.76 11.88
CA ASN A 83 -4.59 -18.98 11.83
C ASN A 83 -5.43 -19.13 10.56
N ARG A 84 -5.42 -18.14 9.65
CA ARG A 84 -6.21 -18.24 8.41
C ARG A 84 -5.65 -17.35 7.30
N ALA A 85 -5.95 -17.72 6.07
CA ALA A 85 -5.86 -16.81 4.95
C ALA A 85 -6.98 -15.76 5.05
N PHE A 86 -6.68 -14.50 4.72
CA PHE A 86 -7.63 -13.40 4.91
C PHE A 86 -7.68 -12.39 3.77
N ILE A 87 -6.70 -12.41 2.86
CA ILE A 87 -6.65 -11.49 1.72
C ILE A 87 -7.66 -11.96 0.67
N ARG A 88 -8.57 -11.07 0.28
CA ARG A 88 -9.64 -11.29 -0.70
C ARG A 88 -9.51 -10.28 -1.82
N PHE A 89 -9.96 -10.66 -3.01
CA PHE A 89 -9.96 -9.80 -4.18
C PHE A 89 -11.37 -9.56 -4.67
N GLU A 90 -11.68 -8.32 -5.05
CA GLU A 90 -12.96 -7.95 -5.66
C GLU A 90 -12.71 -7.08 -6.89
N ALA A 91 -13.25 -7.48 -8.04
CA ALA A 91 -13.15 -6.69 -9.25
C ALA A 91 -14.04 -5.44 -9.15
N ILE A 92 -13.50 -4.28 -9.55
CA ILE A 92 -14.24 -3.04 -9.72
C ILE A 92 -15.02 -3.16 -11.04
N PRO A 93 -16.36 -3.10 -11.03
CA PRO A 93 -17.15 -3.23 -12.24
C PRO A 93 -17.09 -1.93 -13.08
N GLY A 94 -17.05 -2.09 -14.40
CA GLY A 94 -17.31 -1.03 -15.36
C GLY A 94 -18.82 -0.82 -15.60
N GLU A 95 -19.15 0.01 -16.58
CA GLU A 95 -20.55 0.36 -16.91
C GLU A 95 -21.39 -0.85 -17.36
N ASP A 96 -20.76 -1.88 -17.91
CA ASP A 96 -21.39 -3.12 -18.38
C ASP A 96 -21.54 -4.19 -17.29
N GLY A 97 -21.09 -3.90 -16.06
CA GLY A 97 -21.09 -4.83 -14.94
C GLY A 97 -19.98 -5.89 -14.99
N LEU A 98 -19.10 -5.87 -15.99
CA LEU A 98 -17.88 -6.68 -16.07
C LEU A 98 -16.71 -5.92 -15.41
N PRO A 99 -15.59 -6.59 -15.08
CA PRO A 99 -14.41 -5.89 -14.55
C PRO A 99 -13.97 -4.73 -15.44
N ASP A 100 -13.77 -3.54 -14.86
CA ASP A 100 -13.41 -2.32 -15.59
C ASP A 100 -12.07 -2.49 -16.34
N MET A 101 -12.06 -2.22 -17.65
CA MET A 101 -10.88 -2.33 -18.51
C MET A 101 -10.29 -0.96 -18.90
N SER A 102 -10.83 0.14 -18.40
CA SER A 102 -10.48 1.51 -18.83
C SER A 102 -9.14 2.00 -18.26
N LYS A 103 -8.90 1.76 -16.97
CA LYS A 103 -7.72 2.20 -16.22
C LYS A 103 -7.12 1.07 -15.39
N GLU A 104 -5.84 1.18 -15.06
CA GLU A 104 -5.17 0.29 -14.12
C GLU A 104 -5.35 0.88 -12.73
N GLU A 105 -6.07 0.16 -11.86
CA GLU A 105 -6.27 0.57 -10.48
C GLU A 105 -6.32 -0.67 -9.60
N MET A 106 -5.59 -0.61 -8.50
CA MET A 106 -5.62 -1.58 -7.42
C MET A 106 -5.66 -0.79 -6.11
N ALA A 107 -6.42 -1.25 -5.13
CA ALA A 107 -6.55 -0.53 -3.87
C ALA A 107 -6.95 -1.46 -2.71
N TYR A 108 -6.17 -1.42 -1.63
CA TYR A 108 -6.54 -2.00 -0.36
C TYR A 108 -7.71 -1.22 0.23
N ALA A 109 -8.80 -1.91 0.53
CA ALA A 109 -10.05 -1.34 1.04
C ALA A 109 -10.27 -1.62 2.53
N GLY A 110 -9.27 -2.18 3.23
CA GLY A 110 -9.42 -2.64 4.61
C GLY A 110 -10.03 -4.04 4.70
N SER A 111 -10.01 -4.62 5.91
CA SER A 111 -10.55 -5.95 6.22
C SER A 111 -10.02 -7.07 5.32
N GLY A 112 -8.76 -6.94 4.87
CA GLY A 112 -8.12 -7.87 3.93
C GLY A 112 -8.67 -7.80 2.49
N LEU A 113 -9.46 -6.81 2.11
CA LEU A 113 -10.01 -6.69 0.76
C LEU A 113 -9.10 -5.83 -0.12
N ILE A 114 -8.68 -6.37 -1.26
CA ILE A 114 -8.01 -5.62 -2.33
C ILE A 114 -8.95 -5.55 -3.53
N ARG A 115 -9.30 -4.33 -3.94
CA ARG A 115 -10.08 -4.08 -5.14
C ARG A 115 -9.17 -3.86 -6.33
N TYR A 116 -9.64 -4.24 -7.52
CA TYR A 116 -8.84 -4.09 -8.73
C TYR A 116 -9.71 -3.88 -9.98
N THR A 117 -9.21 -3.15 -10.96
CA THR A 117 -9.81 -3.11 -12.30
C THR A 117 -9.30 -4.30 -13.13
N GLY A 118 -10.13 -4.80 -14.05
CA GLY A 118 -9.75 -5.89 -14.95
C GLY A 118 -8.49 -5.59 -15.77
N LYS A 119 -8.21 -4.32 -16.07
CA LYS A 119 -7.00 -3.92 -16.80
C LYS A 119 -5.69 -4.34 -16.10
N VAL A 120 -5.66 -4.34 -14.77
CA VAL A 120 -4.48 -4.76 -13.98
C VAL A 120 -4.09 -6.21 -14.26
N LEU A 121 -5.06 -7.08 -14.57
CA LEU A 121 -4.80 -8.48 -14.90
C LEU A 121 -3.93 -8.64 -16.16
N ASN A 122 -3.90 -7.63 -17.03
CA ASN A 122 -3.08 -7.61 -18.25
C ASN A 122 -1.73 -6.90 -18.07
N ASN A 123 -1.44 -6.33 -16.89
CA ASN A 123 -0.19 -5.64 -16.62
C ASN A 123 0.93 -6.65 -16.33
N ASP A 124 2.07 -6.56 -17.00
CA ASP A 124 3.21 -7.48 -16.81
C ASP A 124 3.87 -7.33 -15.43
N CYS A 125 3.73 -6.17 -14.80
CA CYS A 125 4.20 -5.86 -13.44
C CYS A 125 3.07 -5.87 -12.41
N LYS A 126 2.01 -6.68 -12.61
CA LYS A 126 0.89 -6.78 -11.66
C LYS A 126 1.33 -7.24 -10.25
N ASP A 127 2.45 -7.94 -10.14
CA ASP A 127 3.04 -8.31 -8.85
C ASP A 127 3.60 -7.09 -8.09
N GLU A 128 4.07 -6.06 -8.80
CA GLU A 128 4.53 -4.80 -8.18
C GLU A 128 3.35 -3.99 -7.66
N LEU A 129 2.25 -3.93 -8.42
CA LEU A 129 1.00 -3.31 -7.98
C LEU A 129 0.43 -4.06 -6.78
N LEU A 130 0.46 -5.39 -6.80
CA LEU A 130 0.00 -6.19 -5.67
C LEU A 130 0.92 -6.04 -4.44
N PHE A 131 2.24 -5.93 -4.64
CA PHE A 131 3.19 -5.64 -3.55
C PHE A 131 2.84 -4.31 -2.87
N HIS A 132 2.52 -3.28 -3.65
CA HIS A 132 2.08 -1.98 -3.14
C HIS A 132 0.90 -2.13 -2.19
N GLU A 133 -0.14 -2.86 -2.60
CA GLU A 133 -1.31 -3.09 -1.76
C GLU A 133 -1.01 -3.92 -0.50
N PHE A 134 -0.14 -4.92 -0.60
CA PHE A 134 0.33 -5.63 0.60
C PHE A 134 1.11 -4.72 1.55
N PHE A 135 1.84 -3.74 1.04
CA PHE A 135 2.51 -2.76 1.86
C PHE A 135 1.52 -1.87 2.62
N HIS A 136 0.39 -1.50 1.99
CA HIS A 136 -0.70 -0.84 2.69
C HIS A 136 -1.36 -1.72 3.77
N VAL A 137 -1.50 -3.03 3.53
CA VAL A 137 -1.94 -3.96 4.59
C VAL A 137 -0.96 -3.95 5.76
N PHE A 138 0.34 -3.94 5.49
CA PHE A 138 1.38 -3.88 6.52
C PHE A 138 1.37 -2.54 7.28
N GLN A 139 1.18 -1.41 6.60
CA GLN A 139 1.08 -0.09 7.22
C GLN A 139 -0.15 0.03 8.13
N ASN A 140 -1.31 -0.51 7.73
CA ASN A 140 -2.59 -0.19 8.36
C ASN A 140 -3.20 -1.35 9.16
N GLY A 141 -2.63 -2.54 9.07
CA GLY A 141 -3.18 -3.76 9.67
C GLY A 141 -4.44 -4.27 8.96
N ILE A 142 -5.17 -5.18 9.62
CA ILE A 142 -6.29 -5.89 9.00
C ILE A 142 -7.54 -5.02 8.88
N GLU A 143 -7.94 -4.31 9.92
CA GLU A 143 -9.33 -3.87 10.01
C GLU A 143 -9.63 -2.64 9.16
N ARG A 144 -8.67 -1.72 9.07
CA ARG A 144 -8.91 -0.36 8.55
C ARG A 144 -8.49 -0.25 7.09
N PRO A 145 -9.22 0.54 6.27
CA PRO A 145 -8.71 0.98 4.98
C PRO A 145 -7.43 1.81 5.19
N PRO A 146 -6.60 1.96 4.14
CA PRO A 146 -5.44 2.83 4.18
C PRO A 146 -5.80 4.22 4.72
N ARG A 147 -5.02 4.72 5.68
CA ARG A 147 -5.03 6.14 6.02
C ARG A 147 -4.69 6.93 4.77
N LYS A 148 -5.56 7.87 4.38
CA LYS A 148 -5.33 8.81 3.27
C LYS A 148 -4.23 9.81 3.66
N SER A 149 -2.99 9.38 3.54
CA SER A 149 -1.80 10.14 3.87
C SER A 149 -0.83 10.09 2.70
N VAL A 150 -0.42 11.26 2.23
CA VAL A 150 0.57 11.39 1.14
C VAL A 150 1.89 10.73 1.54
N ASN A 151 2.22 10.72 2.83
CA ASN A 151 3.41 10.10 3.38
C ASN A 151 3.34 8.57 3.31
N ASN A 152 2.21 7.98 3.67
CA ASN A 152 2.00 6.54 3.58
C ASN A 152 2.05 6.08 2.11
N GLU A 153 1.44 6.84 1.21
CA GLU A 153 1.48 6.59 -0.23
C GLU A 153 2.91 6.66 -0.76
N LEU A 154 3.66 7.71 -0.41
CA LEU A 154 5.06 7.85 -0.81
C LEU A 154 5.93 6.69 -0.31
N GLU A 155 5.71 6.26 0.93
CA GLU A 155 6.42 5.12 1.50
C GLU A 155 6.09 3.82 0.77
N ALA A 156 4.82 3.58 0.42
CA ALA A 156 4.39 2.42 -0.36
C ALA A 156 4.97 2.45 -1.79
N CYS A 157 4.96 3.61 -2.45
CA CYS A 157 5.61 3.83 -3.74
C CYS A 157 7.11 3.48 -3.69
N LEU A 158 7.80 3.95 -2.65
CA LEU A 158 9.22 3.71 -2.46
C LEU A 158 9.50 2.22 -2.20
N ALA A 159 8.70 1.57 -1.35
CA ALA A 159 8.82 0.13 -1.10
C ALA A 159 8.60 -0.69 -2.38
N GLN A 160 7.59 -0.34 -3.19
CA GLN A 160 7.34 -0.95 -4.49
C GLN A 160 8.51 -0.76 -5.45
N TYR A 161 9.11 0.44 -5.49
CA TYR A 161 10.29 0.71 -6.30
C TYR A 161 11.47 -0.17 -5.89
N LEU A 162 11.74 -0.30 -4.60
CA LEU A 162 12.82 -1.16 -4.10
C LEU A 162 12.55 -2.65 -4.37
N TYR A 163 11.29 -3.10 -4.27
CA TYR A 163 10.87 -4.43 -4.69
C TYR A 163 11.15 -4.65 -6.18
N SER A 164 10.71 -3.75 -7.05
CA SER A 164 10.93 -3.87 -8.50
C SER A 164 12.42 -3.88 -8.87
N ASP A 165 13.21 -2.96 -8.29
CA ASP A 165 14.65 -2.88 -8.48
C ASP A 165 15.36 -4.19 -8.07
N SER A 166 14.91 -4.83 -6.98
CA SER A 166 15.45 -6.11 -6.54
C SER A 166 15.20 -7.28 -7.51
N LYS A 167 14.20 -7.17 -8.39
CA LYS A 167 13.92 -8.17 -9.44
C LYS A 167 14.85 -8.05 -10.64
N SER A 168 15.74 -7.04 -10.69
CA SER A 168 16.58 -6.74 -11.86
C SER A 168 15.78 -6.53 -13.16
N SER A 169 14.52 -6.11 -13.05
CA SER A 169 13.64 -5.80 -14.19
C SER A 169 13.98 -4.42 -14.75
N SER A 170 14.00 -4.28 -16.08
CA SER A 170 14.11 -2.97 -16.74
C SER A 170 12.77 -2.20 -16.73
N TYR A 171 11.68 -2.90 -16.42
CA TYR A 171 10.32 -2.38 -16.42
C TYR A 171 9.79 -2.26 -14.99
N PHE A 172 9.13 -1.14 -14.70
CA PHE A 172 8.58 -0.76 -13.40
C PHE A 172 7.13 -0.35 -13.61
N ALA A 173 6.21 -0.91 -12.82
CA ALA A 173 4.81 -0.50 -12.82
C ALA A 173 4.69 1.00 -12.53
N VAL A 174 3.80 1.68 -13.26
CA VAL A 174 3.51 3.09 -13.01
C VAL A 174 2.72 3.17 -11.70
N VAL A 175 3.31 3.82 -10.69
CA VAL A 175 2.69 3.88 -9.34
C VAL A 175 1.66 5.00 -9.23
N ILE A 176 1.97 6.17 -9.79
CA ILE A 176 1.13 7.37 -9.72
C ILE A 176 1.00 7.97 -11.11
N ASP A 177 2.15 8.31 -11.69
CA ASP A 177 2.25 8.85 -13.03
C ASP A 177 3.66 8.60 -13.58
N ARG A 178 3.82 8.64 -14.91
CA ARG A 178 5.13 8.46 -15.55
C ARG A 178 6.14 9.53 -15.12
N ASP A 179 5.68 10.75 -14.87
CA ASP A 179 6.51 11.88 -14.46
C ASP A 179 6.92 11.80 -12.98
N PHE A 180 6.24 10.96 -12.18
CA PHE A 180 6.64 10.72 -10.79
C PHE A 180 7.90 9.85 -10.70
N ARG A 181 8.11 8.95 -11.66
CA ARG A 181 9.20 7.95 -11.60
C ARG A 181 10.58 8.58 -11.39
N PRO A 182 11.02 9.61 -12.14
CA PRO A 182 12.33 10.23 -11.91
C PRO A 182 12.48 10.83 -10.51
N ILE A 183 11.40 11.37 -9.93
CA ILE A 183 11.40 11.96 -8.59
C ILE A 183 11.55 10.86 -7.54
N LEU A 184 10.81 9.75 -7.69
CA LEU A 184 10.92 8.59 -6.82
C LEU A 184 12.31 7.95 -6.87
N VAL A 185 12.90 7.83 -8.07
CA VAL A 185 14.27 7.32 -8.27
C VAL A 185 15.29 8.22 -7.59
N ALA A 186 15.14 9.55 -7.72
CA ALA A 186 16.01 10.50 -7.04
C ALA A 186 15.95 10.32 -5.52
N LEU A 187 14.74 10.25 -4.93
CA LEU A 187 14.55 9.99 -3.50
C LEU A 187 15.17 8.65 -3.08
N ALA A 188 14.92 7.58 -3.83
CA ALA A 188 15.46 6.26 -3.55
C ALA A 188 16.99 6.22 -3.62
N SER A 189 17.63 7.08 -4.41
CA SER A 189 19.10 7.14 -4.51
C SER A 189 19.79 7.60 -3.22
N CYS A 190 19.05 8.29 -2.33
CA CYS A 190 19.53 8.75 -1.03
C CYS A 190 19.43 7.67 0.06
N ILE A 191 18.80 6.53 -0.22
CA ILE A 191 18.44 5.51 0.76
C ILE A 191 19.28 4.25 0.52
N ASP A 192 19.80 3.68 1.60
CA ASP A 192 20.38 2.34 1.57
C ASP A 192 19.27 1.30 1.42
N LYS A 193 19.24 0.64 0.26
CA LYS A 193 18.22 -0.35 -0.09
C LYS A 193 18.20 -1.57 0.83
N ARG A 194 19.25 -1.80 1.64
CA ARG A 194 19.33 -2.91 2.60
C ARG A 194 18.74 -2.59 3.95
N THR A 195 18.72 -1.31 4.33
CA THR A 195 18.37 -0.89 5.69
C THR A 195 17.24 0.14 5.73
N GLY A 196 16.93 0.79 4.61
CA GLY A 196 15.92 1.86 4.55
C GLY A 196 16.38 3.20 5.13
N TYR A 197 17.58 3.25 5.73
CA TYR A 197 18.17 4.48 6.25
C TYR A 197 18.87 5.29 5.16
N LEU A 198 19.27 6.51 5.50
CA LEU A 198 20.11 7.34 4.64
C LEU A 198 21.42 6.63 4.30
N LYS A 199 21.79 6.69 3.02
CA LYS A 199 23.05 6.16 2.52
C LYS A 199 24.23 6.98 3.03
N GLU A 200 25.34 6.32 3.33
CA GLU A 200 26.57 6.97 3.77
C GLU A 200 27.01 8.07 2.78
N GLY A 201 27.35 9.24 3.31
CA GLY A 201 27.77 10.41 2.53
C GLY A 201 26.64 11.31 2.02
N ILE A 202 25.38 10.91 2.17
CA ILE A 202 24.21 11.76 1.85
C ILE A 202 23.85 12.62 3.05
N SER A 203 23.72 13.94 2.85
CA SER A 203 23.27 14.85 3.91
C SER A 203 21.76 14.76 4.11
N TYR A 204 21.28 15.09 5.32
CA TYR A 204 19.84 15.16 5.57
C TYR A 204 19.15 16.20 4.68
N ASP A 205 19.79 17.35 4.43
CA ASP A 205 19.23 18.39 3.53
C ASP A 205 19.04 17.88 2.10
N GLU A 206 20.03 17.16 1.57
CA GLU A 206 19.96 16.58 0.24
C GLU A 206 18.81 15.58 0.11
N PHE A 207 18.59 14.78 1.14
CA PHE A 207 17.48 13.85 1.23
C PHE A 207 16.14 14.59 1.36
N HIS A 208 16.08 15.56 2.28
CA HIS A 208 14.87 16.29 2.61
C HIS A 208 14.30 17.05 1.41
N GLU A 209 15.17 17.66 0.59
CA GLU A 209 14.77 18.30 -0.67
C GLU A 209 14.04 17.34 -1.60
N LYS A 210 14.59 16.13 -1.80
CA LYS A 210 14.00 15.11 -2.68
C LYS A 210 12.72 14.50 -2.09
N TYR A 211 12.68 14.34 -0.77
CA TYR A 211 11.50 13.88 -0.05
C TYR A 211 10.35 14.88 -0.17
N VAL A 212 10.59 16.17 0.07
CA VAL A 212 9.59 17.22 -0.11
C VAL A 212 9.13 17.32 -1.57
N ALA A 213 10.04 17.23 -2.53
CA ALA A 213 9.69 17.22 -3.95
C ALA A 213 8.76 16.05 -4.31
N ALA A 214 9.00 14.86 -3.75
CA ALA A 214 8.14 13.70 -3.94
C ALA A 214 6.75 13.91 -3.32
N LEU A 215 6.67 14.39 -2.07
CA LEU A 215 5.40 14.71 -1.42
C LEU A 215 4.59 15.76 -2.20
N ASP A 216 5.26 16.82 -2.67
CA ASP A 216 4.64 17.89 -3.45
C ASP A 216 4.09 17.40 -4.79
N PHE A 217 4.75 16.43 -5.43
CA PHE A 217 4.26 15.83 -6.67
C PHE A 217 2.99 15.02 -6.42
N ILE A 218 3.01 14.13 -5.42
CA ILE A 218 1.85 13.30 -5.08
C ILE A 218 0.67 14.19 -4.71
N ALA A 219 0.86 15.16 -3.82
CA ALA A 219 -0.20 16.03 -3.31
C ALA A 219 -0.88 16.90 -4.39
N LYS A 220 -0.31 17.01 -5.60
CA LYS A 220 -0.93 17.72 -6.75
C LYS A 220 -1.68 16.78 -7.69
N THR A 221 -1.47 15.47 -7.56
CA THR A 221 -1.98 14.46 -8.48
C THR A 221 -3.29 13.86 -7.93
N PRO A 222 -4.38 13.80 -8.70
CA PRO A 222 -5.57 13.04 -8.30
C PRO A 222 -5.27 11.54 -8.15
N PRO A 223 -5.89 10.84 -7.18
CA PRO A 223 -6.86 11.34 -6.20
C PRO A 223 -6.23 11.97 -4.93
N TYR A 224 -4.91 11.98 -4.83
CA TYR A 224 -4.15 12.38 -3.63
C TYR A 224 -4.24 13.87 -3.26
N ASN A 225 -4.80 14.69 -4.16
CA ASN A 225 -5.06 16.11 -3.95
C ASN A 225 -6.46 16.41 -3.37
N GLY A 226 -7.21 15.38 -2.99
CA GLY A 226 -8.52 15.51 -2.33
C GLY A 226 -8.42 16.12 -0.93
N SER A 227 -9.50 16.78 -0.47
CA SER A 227 -9.52 17.46 0.83
C SER A 227 -9.41 16.53 2.04
N ASP A 228 -9.62 15.24 1.84
CA ASP A 228 -9.52 14.18 2.84
C ASP A 228 -8.14 13.50 2.88
N TRP A 229 -7.20 13.93 2.03
CA TRP A 229 -5.80 13.52 2.08
C TRP A 229 -4.99 14.41 3.01
N MET A 230 -4.28 13.77 3.93
CA MET A 230 -3.43 14.44 4.90
C MET A 230 -1.98 14.45 4.43
N ARG A 231 -1.28 15.52 4.79
CA ARG A 231 0.17 15.63 4.66
C ARG A 231 0.78 15.64 6.06
N ASP A 232 1.08 14.44 6.54
CA ASP A 232 1.70 14.20 7.84
C ASP A 232 3.22 14.20 7.68
N GLN A 233 3.77 15.29 7.15
CA GLN A 233 5.20 15.37 6.85
C GLN A 233 6.02 15.19 8.12
N ALA A 234 6.85 14.15 8.13
CA ALA A 234 7.85 13.93 9.18
C ALA A 234 8.65 15.22 9.45
N GLY A 235 8.87 15.52 10.73
CA GLY A 235 9.66 16.65 11.16
C GLY A 235 11.09 16.60 10.61
N TYR A 236 11.75 17.75 10.61
CA TYR A 236 13.17 17.81 10.23
C TYR A 236 14.00 16.94 11.20
N ASN A 237 14.84 16.06 10.66
CA ASN A 237 15.57 14.96 11.32
C ASN A 237 14.75 13.75 11.80
N GLU A 238 13.44 13.69 11.53
CA GLU A 238 12.66 12.47 11.72
C GLU A 238 12.81 11.54 10.50
N HIS A 239 12.73 10.23 10.72
CA HIS A 239 12.78 9.25 9.64
C HIS A 239 11.40 9.12 8.99
N PRO A 240 11.21 9.50 7.71
CA PRO A 240 9.88 9.58 7.12
C PRO A 240 9.32 8.23 6.66
N PHE A 241 10.14 7.19 6.65
CA PHE A 241 9.76 5.85 6.17
C PHE A 241 9.93 4.76 7.25
N PRO A 242 9.19 4.83 8.37
CA PRO A 242 9.36 3.91 9.49
C PRO A 242 9.01 2.45 9.13
N LYS A 243 7.99 2.21 8.30
CA LYS A 243 7.59 0.85 7.88
C LYS A 243 8.57 0.28 6.88
N LEU A 244 9.14 1.10 6.00
CA LEU A 244 10.19 0.64 5.10
C LEU A 244 11.42 0.16 5.88
N VAL A 245 11.86 0.94 6.88
CA VAL A 245 12.95 0.54 7.78
C VAL A 245 12.60 -0.75 8.51
N GLN A 246 11.39 -0.85 9.06
CA GLN A 246 10.93 -2.06 9.74
C GLN A 246 10.95 -3.28 8.82
N LEU A 247 10.47 -3.13 7.57
CA LEU A 247 10.47 -4.20 6.57
C LEU A 247 11.90 -4.66 6.24
N LEU A 248 12.81 -3.73 5.96
CA LEU A 248 14.15 -4.06 5.49
C LEU A 248 15.04 -4.64 6.58
N ASN A 249 14.92 -4.16 7.82
CA ASN A 249 15.72 -4.63 8.95
C ASN A 249 15.10 -5.82 9.68
N GLN A 250 13.97 -6.36 9.21
CA GLN A 250 13.44 -7.62 9.73
C GLN A 250 14.52 -8.71 9.63
N HIS A 251 14.97 -9.18 10.80
CA HIS A 251 15.89 -10.31 10.91
C HIS A 251 15.12 -11.60 10.62
N LEU A 252 15.65 -12.40 9.69
CA LEU A 252 15.20 -13.76 9.38
C LEU A 252 16.17 -14.74 10.00
#